data_AF-A0A7S0CLN8-F1
#
_entry.id   AF-A0A7S0CLN8-F1
#
_cell.length_a   1.000
_cell.length_b   1.000
_cell.length_c   1.000
_cell.angle_alpha   90.00
_cell.angle_beta   90.00
_cell.angle_gamma   90.00
#
_symmetry.space_group_name_H-M   'P 1'
#
loop_
_entity.id
_entity.type
_entity.pdbx_description
1 polymer ?
#
loop_
_entity_poly.entity_id
_entity_poly.type
_entity_poly.pdbx_seq_one_letter_code
_entity_poly.pdbx_strand_id
1 'polypeptide(L)'
;RNKLDVLIDFSLENFQWVAKSSSDIPNAYAESLIEYMRSTFAYLAPMDEGSRAGLHFSCCGHVAERLVRLLADVSSKGVMDSGRQMGGQSVHGSSGLSPLSKIDAFGLNNLSVDVVEFENFANATGVSQLGECFNELSTICTAMLDRDLPALLQIENVSARRKKYPFLSLEKVGNILEKYVGTGGMAMGAMGPMGDRLKSDRKNHNLKILMLKKNEIPLLIKLCRM
;
A
#
# COMPACT_ATOMS: atom_id res chain seq x y z
N ARG A 1 12.65 -15.47 -3.02
CA ARG A 1 11.56 -14.84 -3.79
C ARG A 1 10.31 -15.71 -3.81
N ASN A 2 10.29 -16.88 -4.46
CA ASN A 2 9.10 -17.76 -4.48
C ASN A 2 8.47 -18.05 -3.10
N LYS A 3 9.29 -18.27 -2.06
CA LYS A 3 8.75 -18.48 -0.70
C LYS A 3 8.11 -17.22 -0.10
N LEU A 4 8.67 -16.03 -0.41
CA LEU A 4 8.05 -14.75 -0.05
C LEU A 4 6.73 -14.57 -0.80
N ASP A 5 6.65 -14.94 -2.09
CA ASP A 5 5.40 -14.89 -2.84
C ASP A 5 4.31 -15.73 -2.17
N VAL A 6 4.60 -16.98 -1.82
CA VAL A 6 3.64 -17.85 -1.13
C VAL A 6 3.18 -17.24 0.21
N LEU A 7 4.10 -16.66 0.98
CA LEU A 7 3.76 -16.03 2.26
C LEU A 7 2.92 -14.77 2.08
N ILE A 8 3.26 -13.92 1.12
CA ILE A 8 2.51 -12.71 0.78
C ILE A 8 1.11 -13.09 0.29
N ASP A 9 1.04 -14.02 -0.66
CA ASP A 9 -0.21 -14.46 -1.30
C ASP A 9 -1.17 -15.05 -0.24
N PHE A 10 -0.69 -15.97 0.60
CA PHE A 10 -1.50 -16.57 1.68
C PHE A 10 -1.94 -15.54 2.72
N SER A 11 -1.04 -14.63 3.10
CA SER A 11 -1.33 -13.71 4.19
C SER A 11 -2.26 -12.57 3.80
N LEU A 12 -2.16 -12.10 2.55
CA LEU A 12 -2.96 -10.98 2.06
C LEU A 12 -4.36 -11.40 1.58
N GLU A 13 -4.63 -12.71 1.44
CA GLU A 13 -5.97 -13.24 1.18
C GLU A 13 -6.99 -12.79 2.25
N ASN A 14 -6.55 -12.72 3.53
CA ASN A 14 -7.40 -12.35 4.67
C ASN A 14 -7.22 -10.89 5.11
N PHE A 15 -6.36 -10.12 4.44
CA PHE A 15 -6.12 -8.73 4.79
C PHE A 15 -7.40 -7.90 4.59
N GLN A 16 -7.73 -7.09 5.59
CA GLN A 16 -8.93 -6.25 5.58
C GLN A 16 -8.67 -4.96 4.80
N TRP A 17 -8.69 -5.04 3.46
CA TRP A 17 -8.50 -3.89 2.57
C TRP A 17 -9.58 -2.81 2.69
N VAL A 18 -10.76 -3.21 3.19
CA VAL A 18 -11.84 -2.31 3.61
C VAL A 18 -12.05 -2.56 5.09
N ALA A 19 -11.42 -1.74 5.93
CA ALA A 19 -11.36 -1.99 7.37
C ALA A 19 -12.41 -1.15 8.13
N LYS A 20 -12.84 -1.67 9.29
CA LYS A 20 -13.79 -0.94 10.16
C LYS A 20 -13.14 0.21 10.91
N SER A 21 -11.83 0.14 11.12
CA SER A 21 -11.04 1.11 11.88
C SER A 21 -9.58 1.06 11.47
N SER A 22 -8.85 2.13 11.79
CA SER A 22 -7.40 2.14 11.77
C SER A 22 -6.82 1.29 12.90
N SER A 23 -5.68 0.68 12.64
CA SER A 23 -4.80 0.06 13.62
C SER A 23 -3.55 0.93 13.80
N ASP A 24 -3.02 0.98 15.01
CA ASP A 24 -1.71 1.58 15.32
C ASP A 24 -0.60 0.52 15.43
N ILE A 25 -0.95 -0.76 15.27
CA ILE A 25 -0.01 -1.88 15.27
C ILE A 25 0.04 -2.54 13.89
N PRO A 26 1.20 -3.08 13.49
CA PRO A 26 1.33 -3.84 12.26
C PRO A 26 0.39 -5.05 12.23
N ASN A 27 -0.05 -5.42 11.05
CA ASN A 27 -0.82 -6.62 10.83
C ASN A 27 0.08 -7.85 11.04
N ALA A 28 -0.50 -8.94 11.55
CA ALA A 28 0.21 -10.18 11.85
C ALA A 28 1.01 -10.75 10.66
N TYR A 29 0.57 -10.46 9.42
CA TYR A 29 1.32 -10.90 8.25
C TYR A 29 2.64 -10.15 8.05
N ALA A 30 2.68 -8.85 8.35
CA ALA A 30 3.87 -8.04 8.20
C ALA A 30 4.93 -8.54 9.18
N GLU A 31 4.54 -8.80 10.43
CA GLU A 31 5.39 -9.44 11.44
C GLU A 31 5.87 -10.83 10.98
N SER A 32 4.97 -11.66 10.43
CA SER A 32 5.32 -13.00 9.94
C SER A 32 6.33 -12.96 8.78
N LEU A 33 6.17 -12.02 7.84
CA LEU A 33 7.12 -11.81 6.74
C LEU A 33 8.47 -11.32 7.24
N ILE A 34 8.46 -10.37 8.19
CA ILE A 34 9.69 -9.86 8.82
C ILE A 34 10.42 -10.97 9.56
N GLU A 35 9.71 -11.79 10.33
CA GLU A 35 10.33 -12.88 11.08
C GLU A 35 10.92 -13.95 10.15
N TYR A 36 10.22 -14.27 9.06
CA TYR A 36 10.76 -15.13 8.01
C TYR A 36 12.03 -14.54 7.38
N MET A 37 12.03 -13.25 7.02
CA MET A 37 13.21 -12.58 6.45
C MET A 37 14.35 -12.51 7.44
N ARG A 38 14.09 -12.18 8.71
CA ARG A 38 15.07 -12.15 9.80
C ARG A 38 15.74 -13.50 9.97
N SER A 39 14.95 -14.56 10.07
CA SER A 39 15.45 -15.94 10.13
C SER A 39 16.29 -16.28 8.90
N THR A 40 15.81 -15.94 7.71
CA THR A 40 16.54 -16.19 6.45
C THR A 40 17.88 -15.46 6.42
N PHE A 41 17.93 -14.19 6.81
CA PHE A 41 19.12 -13.36 6.81
C PHE A 41 20.15 -13.82 7.85
N ALA A 42 19.72 -14.37 8.98
CA ALA A 42 20.62 -14.94 9.98
C ALA A 42 21.48 -16.09 9.42
N TYR A 43 20.92 -16.89 8.49
CA TYR A 43 21.66 -17.97 7.82
C TYR A 43 22.65 -17.48 6.75
N LEU A 44 22.61 -16.19 6.38
CA LEU A 44 23.55 -15.58 5.41
C LEU A 44 24.85 -15.10 6.06
N ALA A 45 25.01 -15.27 7.38
CA ALA A 45 26.22 -14.84 8.11
C ALA A 45 27.55 -15.35 7.52
N PRO A 46 27.66 -16.58 6.96
CA PRO A 46 28.90 -17.05 6.35
C PRO A 46 29.29 -16.36 5.03
N MET A 47 28.38 -15.59 4.42
CA MET A 47 28.62 -14.94 3.14
C MET A 47 29.40 -13.63 3.31
N ASP A 48 30.10 -13.22 2.24
CA ASP A 48 30.69 -11.89 2.19
C ASP A 48 29.61 -10.78 2.26
N GLU A 49 30.04 -9.59 2.67
CA GLU A 49 29.14 -8.46 2.91
C GLU A 49 28.36 -8.03 1.66
N GLY A 50 28.99 -8.04 0.49
CA GLY A 50 28.36 -7.63 -0.76
C GLY A 50 27.26 -8.59 -1.19
N SER A 51 27.55 -9.90 -1.14
CA SER A 51 26.59 -10.95 -1.45
C SER A 51 25.41 -10.95 -0.48
N ARG A 52 25.67 -10.77 0.83
CA ARG A 52 24.61 -10.65 1.84
C ARG A 52 23.75 -9.43 1.59
N ALA A 53 24.35 -8.25 1.40
CA ALA A 53 23.61 -7.02 1.09
C ALA A 53 22.75 -7.18 -0.17
N GLY A 54 23.29 -7.77 -1.25
CA GLY A 54 22.54 -8.05 -2.47
C GLY A 54 21.31 -8.94 -2.24
N LEU A 55 21.41 -9.95 -1.38
CA LEU A 55 20.27 -10.79 -1.01
C LEU A 55 19.25 -10.04 -0.15
N HIS A 56 19.69 -9.17 0.76
CA HIS A 56 18.78 -8.31 1.53
C HIS A 56 17.97 -7.39 0.62
N PHE A 57 18.64 -6.68 -0.30
CA PHE A 57 17.99 -5.83 -1.32
C PHE A 57 17.02 -6.64 -2.19
N SER A 58 17.46 -7.82 -2.63
CA SER A 58 16.63 -8.71 -3.44
C SER A 58 15.35 -9.16 -2.73
N CYS A 59 15.40 -9.40 -1.42
CA CYS A 59 14.25 -9.81 -0.62
C CYS A 59 13.33 -8.62 -0.28
N CYS A 60 13.88 -7.53 0.25
CA CYS A 60 13.10 -6.35 0.65
C CYS A 60 12.47 -5.66 -0.56
N GLY A 61 13.24 -5.49 -1.64
CA GLY A 61 12.74 -4.94 -2.91
C GLY A 61 11.63 -5.80 -3.51
N HIS A 62 11.74 -7.13 -3.42
CA HIS A 62 10.69 -8.03 -3.88
C HIS A 62 9.39 -7.89 -3.08
N VAL A 63 9.47 -7.77 -1.74
CA VAL A 63 8.28 -7.53 -0.91
C VAL A 63 7.62 -6.20 -1.27
N ALA A 64 8.42 -5.12 -1.35
CA ALA A 64 7.92 -3.79 -1.69
C ALA A 64 7.25 -3.77 -3.07
N GLU A 65 7.92 -4.33 -4.09
CA GLU A 65 7.41 -4.42 -5.46
C GLU A 65 6.09 -5.20 -5.52
N ARG A 66 5.98 -6.32 -4.80
CA ARG A 66 4.76 -7.13 -4.75
C ARG A 66 3.58 -6.37 -4.14
N LEU A 67 3.80 -5.65 -3.05
CA LEU A 67 2.77 -4.82 -2.41
C LEU A 67 2.35 -3.65 -3.30
N VAL A 68 3.30 -3.00 -3.98
CA VAL A 68 2.99 -1.93 -4.95
C VAL A 68 2.16 -2.46 -6.11
N ARG A 69 2.53 -3.61 -6.70
CA ARG A 69 1.74 -4.26 -7.76
C ARG A 69 0.34 -4.61 -7.29
N LEU A 70 0.20 -5.18 -6.10
CA LEU A 70 -1.13 -5.48 -5.55
C LEU A 70 -2.02 -4.24 -5.43
N LEU A 71 -1.45 -3.12 -5.01
CA LEU A 71 -2.16 -1.83 -4.91
C LEU A 71 -2.42 -1.19 -6.27
N ALA A 72 -1.48 -1.23 -7.20
CA ALA A 72 -1.48 -0.37 -8.39
C ALA A 72 -1.85 -1.11 -9.68
N ASP A 73 -1.84 -2.43 -9.70
CA ASP A 73 -2.23 -3.18 -10.89
C ASP A 73 -3.72 -3.02 -11.16
N VAL A 74 -4.06 -2.99 -12.45
CA VAL A 74 -5.44 -2.91 -12.92
C VAL A 74 -6.10 -4.26 -12.67
N SER A 75 -7.16 -4.29 -11.85
CA SER A 75 -7.99 -5.48 -11.72
C SER A 75 -8.62 -5.76 -13.09
N SER A 76 -8.27 -6.87 -13.73
CA SER A 76 -8.73 -7.25 -15.08
C SER A 76 -10.24 -7.54 -15.19
N LYS A 77 -11.05 -6.97 -14.30
CA LYS A 77 -12.51 -6.96 -14.40
C LYS A 77 -12.93 -6.02 -15.53
N GLY A 78 -12.87 -6.51 -16.77
CA GLY A 78 -13.53 -5.79 -17.86
C GLY A 78 -13.06 -6.02 -19.29
N VAL A 79 -12.19 -6.99 -19.61
CA VAL A 79 -11.94 -7.36 -21.01
C VAL A 79 -12.47 -8.78 -21.27
N MET A 80 -13.79 -8.90 -21.31
CA MET A 80 -14.39 -9.73 -22.35
C MET A 80 -14.44 -8.85 -23.61
N ASP A 81 -13.31 -8.72 -24.31
CA ASP A 81 -13.35 -8.38 -25.72
C ASP A 81 -12.45 -9.34 -26.48
N SER A 82 -13.00 -9.77 -27.60
CA SER A 82 -12.65 -10.97 -28.33
C SER A 82 -11.36 -10.79 -29.11
N GLY A 83 -10.49 -11.79 -29.03
CA GLY A 83 -9.59 -12.16 -30.12
C GLY A 83 -8.66 -11.08 -30.67
N ARG A 84 -7.45 -10.98 -30.10
CA ARG A 84 -6.21 -10.76 -30.87
C ARG A 84 -5.00 -11.12 -30.02
N GLN A 85 -4.67 -12.39 -30.04
CA GLN A 85 -3.32 -12.89 -29.78
C GLN A 85 -2.40 -12.28 -30.84
N MET A 86 -1.44 -11.44 -30.44
CA MET A 86 -0.21 -11.19 -31.19
C MET A 86 0.85 -10.55 -30.27
N GLY A 87 1.83 -11.38 -29.87
CA GLY A 87 3.24 -11.00 -29.77
C GLY A 87 3.64 -9.91 -28.77
N GLY A 88 3.69 -10.25 -27.48
CA GLY A 88 4.46 -9.52 -26.47
C GLY A 88 4.78 -10.45 -25.32
N GLN A 89 6.00 -11.00 -25.30
CA GLN A 89 6.47 -11.84 -24.21
C GLN A 89 6.61 -11.00 -22.93
N SER A 90 5.57 -10.98 -22.12
CA SER A 90 5.66 -10.63 -20.70
C SER A 90 6.29 -11.82 -19.98
N VAL A 91 7.62 -11.88 -19.99
CA VAL A 91 8.37 -12.74 -19.08
C VAL A 91 8.22 -12.14 -17.68
N HIS A 92 7.28 -12.63 -16.87
CA HIS A 92 7.43 -12.80 -15.41
C HIS A 92 6.25 -13.61 -14.86
N GLY A 93 6.57 -14.68 -14.13
CA GLY A 93 5.67 -15.74 -13.75
C GLY A 93 4.44 -15.27 -12.98
N SER A 94 3.32 -15.91 -13.33
CA SER A 94 2.08 -16.05 -12.57
C SER A 94 2.32 -16.10 -11.05
N SER A 95 2.29 -14.95 -10.40
CA SER A 95 2.11 -14.81 -8.96
C SER A 95 0.61 -14.73 -8.67
N GLY A 96 0.10 -15.58 -7.79
CA GLY A 96 -1.33 -15.90 -7.67
C GLY A 96 -2.24 -14.82 -7.07
N LEU A 97 -1.72 -13.64 -6.76
CA LEU A 97 -2.56 -12.54 -6.29
C LEU A 97 -3.29 -11.88 -7.45
N SER A 98 -4.60 -12.09 -7.47
CA SER A 98 -5.50 -11.24 -8.25
C SER A 98 -5.31 -9.79 -7.80
N PRO A 99 -5.25 -8.81 -8.73
CA PRO A 99 -5.15 -7.42 -8.34
C PRO A 99 -6.30 -7.07 -7.40
N LEU A 100 -6.00 -6.20 -6.43
CA LEU A 100 -6.95 -5.80 -5.41
C LEU A 100 -8.26 -5.33 -6.06
N SER A 101 -9.41 -5.68 -5.47
CA SER A 101 -10.71 -5.27 -6.04
C SER A 101 -11.32 -4.06 -5.35
N LYS A 102 -10.99 -3.85 -4.07
CA LYS A 102 -11.54 -2.78 -3.23
C LYS A 102 -10.54 -2.36 -2.16
N ILE A 103 -10.49 -1.08 -1.84
CA ILE A 103 -9.70 -0.53 -0.74
C ILE A 103 -10.39 0.70 -0.13
N ASP A 104 -10.16 1.00 1.14
CA ASP A 104 -10.57 2.27 1.76
C ASP A 104 -9.41 2.96 2.50
N ALA A 105 -9.69 4.11 3.12
CA ALA A 105 -8.70 4.86 3.89
C ALA A 105 -8.12 4.06 5.06
N PHE A 106 -8.95 3.25 5.73
CA PHE A 106 -8.51 2.48 6.89
C PHE A 106 -7.59 1.33 6.47
N GLY A 107 -7.93 0.60 5.41
CA GLY A 107 -7.07 -0.42 4.83
C GLY A 107 -5.72 0.15 4.36
N LEU A 108 -5.72 1.31 3.70
CA LEU A 108 -4.49 2.03 3.32
C LEU A 108 -3.67 2.48 4.53
N ASN A 109 -4.32 2.98 5.58
CA ASN A 109 -3.63 3.38 6.81
C ASN A 109 -3.05 2.17 7.56
N ASN A 110 -3.75 1.04 7.57
CA ASN A 110 -3.22 -0.17 8.18
C ASN A 110 -2.00 -0.69 7.41
N LEU A 111 -2.03 -0.62 6.08
CA LEU A 111 -0.86 -0.91 5.26
C LEU A 111 0.27 0.09 5.50
N SER A 112 0.00 1.38 5.70
CA SER A 112 1.06 2.35 5.97
C SER A 112 1.79 2.06 7.29
N VAL A 113 1.09 1.54 8.30
CA VAL A 113 1.71 1.03 9.54
C VAL A 113 2.60 -0.17 9.26
N ASP A 114 2.16 -1.11 8.41
CA ASP A 114 2.99 -2.25 7.99
C ASP A 114 4.25 -1.81 7.25
N VAL A 115 4.14 -0.78 6.39
CA VAL A 115 5.28 -0.21 5.64
C VAL A 115 6.33 0.39 6.58
N VAL A 116 5.90 1.14 7.60
CA VAL A 116 6.81 1.67 8.62
C VAL A 116 7.55 0.53 9.33
N GLU A 117 6.87 -0.57 9.63
CA GLU A 117 7.51 -1.72 10.27
C GLU A 117 8.51 -2.44 9.33
N PHE A 118 8.22 -2.54 8.04
CA PHE A 118 9.18 -3.03 7.05
C PHE A 118 10.41 -2.13 6.92
N GLU A 119 10.22 -0.80 6.93
CA GLU A 119 11.31 0.18 6.92
C GLU A 119 12.17 0.07 8.19
N ASN A 120 11.55 -0.03 9.36
CA ASN A 120 12.24 -0.23 10.64
C ASN A 120 13.06 -1.52 10.63
N PHE A 121 12.48 -2.62 10.15
CA PHE A 121 13.20 -3.88 9.98
C PHE A 121 14.40 -3.72 9.06
N ALA A 122 14.22 -3.12 7.88
CA ALA A 122 15.28 -2.92 6.90
C ALA A 122 16.44 -2.10 7.47
N ASN A 123 16.13 -1.00 8.17
CA ASN A 123 17.10 -0.14 8.83
C ASN A 123 17.84 -0.86 9.96
N ALA A 124 17.19 -1.78 10.67
CA ALA A 124 17.78 -2.57 11.74
C ALA A 124 18.75 -3.67 11.23
N THR A 125 18.75 -3.99 9.93
CA THR A 125 19.67 -5.01 9.38
C THR A 125 21.13 -4.55 9.31
N GLY A 126 21.39 -3.23 9.42
CA GLY A 126 22.71 -2.64 9.24
C GLY A 126 23.15 -2.49 7.78
N VAL A 127 22.34 -2.90 6.80
CA VAL A 127 22.60 -2.68 5.37
C VAL A 127 22.17 -1.26 4.99
N SER A 128 23.15 -0.45 4.57
CA SER A 128 22.90 0.94 4.14
C SER A 128 21.86 1.00 3.03
N GLN A 129 20.96 1.98 3.10
CA GLN A 129 19.92 2.26 2.10
C GLN A 129 18.89 1.14 1.88
N LEU A 130 18.90 0.05 2.66
CA LEU A 130 17.93 -1.03 2.47
C LEU A 130 16.48 -0.56 2.69
N GLY A 131 16.26 0.38 3.61
CA GLY A 131 14.95 1.00 3.82
C GLY A 131 14.41 1.70 2.56
N GLU A 132 15.28 2.15 1.65
CA GLU A 132 14.88 2.83 0.42
C GLU A 132 14.10 1.91 -0.54
N CYS A 133 14.20 0.57 -0.38
CA CYS A 133 13.36 -0.38 -1.11
C CYS A 133 11.86 -0.11 -0.95
N PHE A 134 11.44 0.47 0.19
CA PHE A 134 10.04 0.72 0.50
C PHE A 134 9.58 2.15 0.16
N ASN A 135 10.47 3.02 -0.32
CA ASN A 135 10.17 4.44 -0.58
C ASN A 135 8.97 4.65 -1.50
N GLU A 136 8.84 3.85 -2.56
CA GLU A 136 7.70 3.96 -3.47
C GLU A 136 6.39 3.61 -2.77
N LEU A 137 6.36 2.47 -2.06
CA LEU A 137 5.18 2.01 -1.34
C LEU A 137 4.76 2.99 -0.24
N SER A 138 5.74 3.48 0.51
CA SER A 138 5.59 4.50 1.55
C SER A 138 5.05 5.81 0.98
N THR A 139 5.59 6.26 -0.16
CA THR A 139 5.13 7.46 -0.88
C THR A 139 3.69 7.31 -1.35
N ILE A 140 3.33 6.16 -1.93
CA ILE A 140 1.96 5.88 -2.38
C ILE A 140 0.97 5.90 -1.20
N CYS A 141 1.28 5.18 -0.12
CA CYS A 141 0.41 5.13 1.06
C CYS A 141 0.24 6.52 1.67
N THR A 142 1.34 7.27 1.82
CA THR A 142 1.32 8.64 2.37
C THR A 142 0.51 9.58 1.48
N ALA A 143 0.70 9.54 0.17
CA ALA A 143 -0.03 10.40 -0.77
C ALA A 143 -1.52 10.09 -0.77
N MET A 144 -1.91 8.80 -0.78
CA MET A 144 -3.32 8.38 -0.76
C MET A 144 -4.05 8.73 0.54
N LEU A 145 -3.32 8.99 1.62
CA LEU A 145 -3.84 9.42 2.92
C LEU A 145 -3.69 10.94 3.14
N ASP A 146 -3.10 11.68 2.20
CA ASP A 146 -2.85 13.12 2.32
C ASP A 146 -4.08 13.95 1.97
N ARG A 147 -4.50 14.81 2.90
CA ARG A 147 -5.66 15.70 2.70
C ARG A 147 -5.46 16.68 1.56
N ASP A 148 -4.21 17.02 1.25
CA ASP A 148 -3.88 17.94 0.16
C ASP A 148 -3.85 17.23 -1.20
N LEU A 149 -3.96 15.89 -1.26
CA LEU A 149 -3.88 15.14 -2.52
C LEU A 149 -4.83 15.70 -3.60
N PRO A 150 -6.13 15.98 -3.34
CA PRO A 150 -7.02 16.55 -4.36
C PRO A 150 -6.52 17.86 -4.96
N ALA A 151 -5.88 18.72 -4.15
CA ALA A 151 -5.27 19.96 -4.63
C ALA A 151 -3.97 19.68 -5.40
N LEU A 152 -3.14 18.75 -4.90
CA LEU A 152 -1.86 18.37 -5.53
C LEU A 152 -2.03 17.65 -6.87
N LEU A 153 -3.19 17.05 -7.12
CA LEU A 153 -3.53 16.43 -8.41
C LEU A 153 -3.90 17.46 -9.49
N GLN A 154 -4.14 18.72 -9.14
CA GLN A 154 -4.37 19.78 -10.12
C GLN A 154 -3.09 20.06 -10.95
N ILE A 155 -3.26 20.43 -12.21
CA ILE A 155 -2.15 20.64 -13.17
C ILE A 155 -1.26 21.80 -12.72
N GLU A 156 -1.85 22.80 -12.09
CA GLU A 156 -1.15 23.98 -11.57
C GLU A 156 -0.19 23.63 -10.43
N ASN A 157 -0.41 22.49 -9.75
CA ASN A 157 0.34 22.08 -8.56
C ASN A 157 1.41 21.01 -8.82
N VAL A 158 1.79 20.78 -10.08
CA VAL A 158 2.81 19.76 -10.46
C VAL A 158 4.12 19.95 -9.70
N SER A 159 4.62 21.19 -9.58
CA SER A 159 5.88 21.49 -8.88
C SER A 159 5.80 21.20 -7.38
N ALA A 160 4.67 21.56 -6.75
CA ALA A 160 4.43 21.27 -5.34
C ALA A 160 4.32 19.75 -5.09
N ARG A 161 3.61 19.03 -5.98
CA ARG A 161 3.48 17.57 -5.93
C ARG A 161 4.83 16.87 -6.06
N ARG A 162 5.66 17.24 -7.05
CA ARG A 162 7.00 16.63 -7.25
C ARG A 162 7.94 16.90 -6.07
N LYS A 163 7.81 18.06 -5.42
CA LYS A 163 8.59 18.37 -4.21
C LYS A 163 8.14 17.56 -3.00
N LYS A 164 6.83 17.38 -2.80
CA LYS A 164 6.27 16.63 -1.66
C LYS A 164 6.39 15.11 -1.84
N TYR A 165 6.20 14.62 -3.07
CA TYR A 165 6.20 13.21 -3.42
C TYR A 165 7.04 12.92 -4.67
N PRO A 166 8.38 12.83 -4.54
CA PRO A 166 9.29 12.66 -5.67
C PRO A 166 9.08 11.36 -6.46
N PHE A 167 8.62 10.31 -5.79
CA PHE A 167 8.46 8.96 -6.36
C PHE A 167 7.02 8.62 -6.74
N LEU A 168 6.08 9.58 -6.65
CA LEU A 168 4.67 9.31 -6.88
C LEU A 168 4.34 9.17 -8.38
N SER A 169 3.90 7.98 -8.78
CA SER A 169 3.32 7.75 -10.10
C SER A 169 1.82 8.07 -10.08
N LEU A 170 1.39 9.03 -10.91
CA LEU A 170 -0.03 9.39 -11.05
C LEU A 170 -0.86 8.24 -11.64
N GLU A 171 -0.27 7.42 -12.51
CA GLU A 171 -0.92 6.23 -13.06
C GLU A 171 -1.29 5.26 -11.93
N LYS A 172 -0.34 4.97 -11.03
CA LYS A 172 -0.57 4.09 -9.87
C LYS A 172 -1.63 4.67 -8.93
N VAL A 173 -1.61 5.99 -8.70
CA VAL A 173 -2.64 6.70 -7.91
C VAL A 173 -4.01 6.53 -8.55
N GLY A 174 -4.14 6.75 -9.86
CA GLY A 174 -5.37 6.55 -10.62
C GLY A 174 -5.90 5.12 -10.48
N ASN A 175 -5.03 4.12 -10.64
CA ASN A 175 -5.40 2.71 -10.51
C ASN A 175 -5.85 2.34 -9.09
N ILE A 176 -5.29 2.98 -8.05
CA ILE A 176 -5.73 2.78 -6.66
C ILE A 176 -7.10 3.44 -6.44
N LEU A 177 -7.30 4.66 -6.96
CA LEU A 177 -8.57 5.39 -6.86
C LEU A 177 -9.74 4.63 -7.50
N GLU A 178 -9.51 3.89 -8.59
CA GLU A 178 -10.53 3.01 -9.21
C GLU A 178 -11.02 1.91 -8.26
N LYS A 179 -10.16 1.47 -7.35
CA LYS A 179 -10.46 0.44 -6.34
C LYS A 179 -10.99 1.05 -5.05
N TYR A 180 -10.93 2.38 -4.91
CA TYR A 180 -11.27 3.06 -3.68
C TYR A 180 -12.81 3.07 -3.49
N VAL A 181 -13.28 2.52 -2.36
CA VAL A 181 -14.73 2.35 -2.13
C VAL A 181 -15.42 3.69 -1.80
N GLY A 182 -14.64 4.65 -1.30
CA GLY A 182 -15.13 5.94 -0.85
C GLY A 182 -15.96 5.83 0.43
N THR A 183 -16.06 6.92 1.18
CA THR A 183 -17.04 7.00 2.28
C THR A 183 -18.43 7.16 1.67
N GLY A 184 -19.09 6.04 1.41
CA GLY A 184 -20.49 5.99 0.96
C GLY A 184 -21.42 5.80 2.15
N GLY A 185 -21.93 6.88 2.73
CA GLY A 185 -23.12 6.86 3.59
C GLY A 185 -23.13 5.82 4.71
N MET A 186 -22.08 5.72 5.53
CA MET A 186 -22.26 5.22 6.90
C MET A 186 -23.38 6.07 7.50
N ALA A 187 -24.52 5.42 7.69
CA ALA A 187 -25.79 6.05 7.88
C ALA A 187 -25.74 7.11 8.99
N MET A 188 -26.33 8.27 8.70
CA MET A 188 -26.93 9.18 9.68
C MET A 188 -28.06 8.52 10.50
N GLY A 189 -28.02 7.19 10.68
CA GLY A 189 -29.07 6.38 11.32
C GLY A 189 -28.54 5.33 12.30
N ALA A 190 -27.24 5.29 12.60
CA ALA A 190 -26.65 4.45 13.65
C ALA A 190 -26.04 5.26 14.81
N MET A 191 -26.35 6.55 14.91
CA MET A 191 -26.26 7.28 16.20
C MET A 191 -27.65 7.27 16.84
N GLY A 192 -27.91 6.24 17.64
CA GLY A 192 -28.90 6.37 18.71
C GLY A 192 -28.51 7.53 19.65
N PRO A 193 -29.45 8.08 20.43
CA PRO A 193 -29.19 9.21 21.30
C PRO A 193 -28.27 8.78 22.45
N MET A 194 -26.96 8.90 22.24
CA MET A 194 -25.94 8.65 23.24
C MET A 194 -25.74 9.93 24.05
N GLY A 195 -26.77 10.27 24.83
CA GLY A 195 -26.62 11.14 25.99
C GLY A 195 -25.74 10.43 27.02
N ASP A 196 -24.79 11.16 27.57
CA ASP A 196 -23.96 10.79 28.72
C ASP A 196 -23.11 9.52 28.60
N ARG A 197 -21.92 9.67 27.98
CA ARG A 197 -20.66 9.03 28.44
C ARG A 197 -19.44 9.62 27.71
N LEU A 198 -19.16 10.89 27.97
CA LEU A 198 -17.91 11.54 27.61
C LEU A 198 -17.22 12.03 28.88
N LYS A 199 -16.48 11.14 29.54
CA LYS A 199 -15.33 11.51 30.37
C LYS A 199 -14.28 10.41 30.32
N SER A 200 -13.07 10.82 29.90
CA SER A 200 -11.77 10.24 30.29
C SER A 200 -11.35 8.96 29.55
N ASP A 201 -10.14 8.78 29.05
CA ASP A 201 -9.05 9.66 28.60
C ASP A 201 -7.99 8.69 28.04
N ARG A 202 -7.43 8.98 26.86
CA ARG A 202 -6.04 8.76 26.41
C ARG A 202 -5.97 8.46 24.90
N LYS A 203 -5.51 9.48 24.17
CA LYS A 203 -4.80 9.41 22.88
C LYS A 203 -5.62 9.03 21.62
N ASN A 204 -6.71 9.74 21.33
CA ASN A 204 -7.13 9.90 19.93
C ASN A 204 -6.28 10.99 19.28
N HIS A 205 -5.05 10.65 18.87
CA HIS A 205 -4.37 11.45 17.87
C HIS A 205 -5.17 11.30 16.56
N ASN A 206 -5.96 12.33 16.24
CA ASN A 206 -6.18 12.80 14.89
C ASN A 206 -6.27 11.72 13.80
N LEU A 207 -7.49 11.32 13.40
CA LEU A 207 -7.71 10.81 12.04
C LEU A 207 -7.49 11.97 11.04
N LYS A 208 -6.21 12.30 10.81
CA LYS A 208 -5.68 13.23 9.81
C LYS A 208 -5.61 12.62 8.41
N ILE A 209 -6.16 11.42 8.24
CA ILE A 209 -6.16 10.71 6.96
C ILE A 209 -7.24 11.25 6.03
N LEU A 210 -6.93 11.28 4.73
CA LEU A 210 -7.85 11.61 3.66
C LEU A 210 -8.97 10.56 3.58
N MET A 211 -10.20 11.03 3.68
CA MET A 211 -11.41 10.24 3.49
C MET A 211 -12.12 10.76 2.24
N LEU A 212 -11.98 10.06 1.11
CA LEU A 212 -12.60 10.48 -0.15
C LEU A 212 -14.07 10.09 -0.17
N LYS A 213 -14.93 11.05 -0.56
CA LYS A 213 -16.34 10.73 -0.83
C LYS A 213 -16.46 10.05 -2.18
N LYS A 214 -17.44 9.15 -2.30
CA LYS A 214 -17.66 8.36 -3.53
C LYS A 214 -17.86 9.23 -4.79
N ASN A 215 -18.42 10.43 -4.64
CA ASN A 215 -18.63 11.38 -5.74
C ASN A 215 -17.37 12.17 -6.16
N GLU A 216 -16.33 12.22 -5.32
CA GLU A 216 -15.07 12.91 -5.61
C GLU A 216 -14.11 12.04 -6.44
N ILE A 217 -14.18 10.72 -6.25
CA ILE A 217 -13.28 9.74 -6.86
C ILE A 217 -13.20 9.84 -8.40
N PRO A 218 -14.31 9.94 -9.16
CA PRO A 218 -14.24 10.01 -10.63
C PRO A 218 -13.47 11.23 -11.14
N LEU A 219 -13.58 12.37 -10.45
CA LEU A 219 -12.84 13.58 -10.79
C LEU A 219 -11.35 13.39 -10.55
N LEU A 220 -10.96 12.79 -9.41
CA LEU A 220 -9.56 12.55 -9.08
C LEU A 220 -8.90 11.55 -10.04
N ILE A 221 -9.63 10.51 -10.46
CA ILE A 221 -9.17 9.56 -11.50
C ILE A 221 -8.91 10.31 -12.80
N LYS A 222 -9.81 11.22 -13.21
CA LYS A 222 -9.61 12.04 -14.41
C LYS A 222 -8.34 12.89 -14.30
N LEU A 223 -8.13 13.55 -13.16
CA LEU A 223 -6.93 14.37 -12.93
C LEU A 223 -5.62 13.57 -12.99
N CYS A 224 -5.64 12.30 -12.56
CA CYS A 224 -4.47 11.42 -12.63
C CYS A 224 -4.09 11.00 -14.07
N ARG A 225 -5.02 11.14 -15.04
CA ARG A 225 -4.87 10.70 -16.43
C ARG A 225 -4.67 11.85 -17.42
N MET A 226 -4.62 13.10 -16.94
CA MET A 226 -4.32 14.29 -17.74
C MET A 226 -2.81 14.54 -17.78
#